data_AF-A0A963DC38-F1
#
_entry.id   AF-A0A963DC38-F1
#
_cell.length_a   1.000
_cell.length_b   1.000
_cell.length_c   1.000
_cell.angle_alpha   90.00
_cell.angle_beta   90.00
_cell.angle_gamma   90.00
#
_symmetry.space_group_name_H-M   'P 1'
#
loop_
_entity.id
_entity.type
_entity.pdbx_description
1 polymer ?
#
loop_
_entity_poly.entity_id
_entity_poly.type
_entity_poly.pdbx_seq_one_letter_code
_entity_poly.pdbx_strand_id
1 'polypeptide(L)'
;MLLQALVACAGVTISAVATALEIELRGGRLRAEGDLDFRGTLGVDKAAPVGFKAIRLEVELDTDAAADRVAKLMELSERYCVVYQTLCGGVPVAVAHTITS
;
A
#
# COMPACT_ATOMS: atom_id res chain seq x y z
N MET A 1 7.77 -5.45 -7.10
CA MET A 1 6.65 -4.69 -7.69
C MET A 1 5.48 -4.42 -6.75
N LEU A 2 4.95 -5.38 -5.96
CA LEU A 2 3.76 -5.12 -5.13
C LEU A 2 3.92 -3.97 -4.11
N LEU A 3 4.97 -4.01 -3.28
CA LEU A 3 5.22 -2.94 -2.28
C LEU A 3 5.51 -1.58 -2.94
N GLN A 4 6.13 -1.58 -4.11
CA GLN A 4 6.36 -0.35 -4.88
C GLN A 4 5.03 0.26 -5.36
N ALA A 5 4.08 -0.58 -5.79
CA ALA A 5 2.74 -0.12 -6.16
C ALA A 5 2.00 0.48 -4.96
N LEU A 6 2.14 -0.12 -3.76
CA LEU A 6 1.57 0.43 -2.53
C LEU A 6 2.18 1.80 -2.19
N VAL A 7 3.51 1.91 -2.17
CA VAL A 7 4.20 3.18 -1.88
C VAL A 7 3.82 4.27 -2.89
N ALA A 8 3.82 3.95 -4.17
CA ALA A 8 3.47 4.90 -5.22
C ALA A 8 2.00 5.36 -5.09
N CYS A 9 1.06 4.41 -4.93
CA CYS A 9 -0.36 4.73 -4.80
C CYS A 9 -0.64 5.55 -3.54
N ALA A 10 -0.12 5.16 -2.38
CA ALA A 10 -0.29 5.90 -1.14
C ALA A 10 0.30 7.31 -1.25
N GLY A 11 1.49 7.47 -1.84
CA GLY A 11 2.13 8.76 -2.03
C GLY A 11 1.29 9.72 -2.89
N VAL A 12 0.79 9.27 -4.05
CA VAL A 12 -0.07 10.12 -4.90
C VAL A 12 -1.40 10.44 -4.23
N THR A 13 -1.98 9.50 -3.49
CA THR A 13 -3.21 9.73 -2.75
C THR A 13 -3.02 10.77 -1.65
N ILE A 14 -1.94 10.67 -0.86
CA ILE A 14 -1.62 11.65 0.19
C ILE A 14 -1.47 13.05 -0.42
N SER A 15 -0.73 13.19 -1.50
CA SER A 15 -0.58 14.49 -2.18
C SER A 15 -1.93 15.06 -2.64
N ALA A 16 -2.79 14.24 -3.24
CA ALA A 16 -4.11 14.69 -3.70
C ALA A 16 -5.04 15.09 -2.54
N VAL A 17 -5.07 14.31 -1.46
CA VAL A 17 -5.86 14.62 -0.28
C VAL A 17 -5.32 15.87 0.42
N ALA A 18 -4.01 16.05 0.52
CA ALA A 18 -3.40 17.24 1.10
C ALA A 18 -3.80 18.50 0.31
N THR A 19 -3.79 18.44 -1.01
CA THR A 19 -4.31 19.53 -1.86
C THR A 19 -5.78 19.81 -1.58
N ALA A 20 -6.64 18.78 -1.51
CA ALA A 20 -8.06 18.95 -1.25
C ALA A 20 -8.38 19.49 0.15
N LEU A 21 -7.52 19.20 1.13
CA LEU A 21 -7.62 19.70 2.49
C LEU A 21 -6.89 21.03 2.68
N GLU A 22 -6.28 21.63 1.65
CA GLU A 22 -5.45 22.84 1.76
C GLU A 22 -4.35 22.71 2.83
N ILE A 23 -3.66 21.57 2.82
CA ILE A 23 -2.49 21.29 3.66
C ILE A 23 -1.25 21.37 2.79
N GLU A 24 -0.33 22.27 3.15
CA GLU A 24 0.96 22.38 2.47
C GLU A 24 1.89 21.25 2.90
N LEU A 25 2.38 20.47 1.93
CA LEU A 25 3.44 19.48 2.12
C LEU A 25 4.70 19.98 1.41
N ARG A 26 5.78 20.19 2.16
CA ARG A 26 7.09 20.53 1.58
C ARG A 26 7.81 19.31 1.00
N GLY A 27 7.48 18.14 1.54
CA GLY A 27 8.01 16.87 1.09
C GLY A 27 7.51 15.72 1.95
N GLY A 28 7.98 14.52 1.64
CA GLY A 28 7.68 13.34 2.42
C GLY A 28 8.46 12.12 1.95
N ARG A 29 8.50 11.11 2.79
CA ARG A 29 9.11 9.81 2.52
C ARG A 29 8.13 8.73 2.91
N LEU A 30 7.94 7.76 2.02
CA LEU A 30 7.16 6.56 2.28
C LEU A 30 8.07 5.34 2.16
N ARG A 31 7.95 4.41 3.12
CA ARG A 31 8.66 3.15 3.13
C ARG A 31 7.66 2.01 3.36
N ALA A 32 7.71 0.99 2.52
CA ALA A 32 6.94 -0.23 2.74
C ALA A 32 7.86 -1.42 2.97
N GLU A 33 7.52 -2.23 3.97
CA GLU A 33 8.18 -3.49 4.28
C GLU A 33 7.16 -4.62 4.30
N GLY A 34 7.60 -5.85 4.06
CA GLY A 34 6.73 -7.00 4.20
C GLY A 34 7.47 -8.30 4.46
N ASP A 35 6.78 -9.21 5.13
CA ASP A 35 7.32 -10.51 5.53
C ASP A 35 6.87 -11.60 4.56
N LEU A 36 7.83 -12.42 4.12
CA LEU A 36 7.61 -13.51 3.17
C LEU A 36 8.25 -14.80 3.68
N ASP A 37 7.63 -15.93 3.32
CA ASP A 37 8.20 -17.25 3.52
C ASP A 37 8.48 -17.90 2.16
N PHE A 38 9.70 -17.73 1.67
CA PHE A 38 10.09 -18.19 0.34
C PHE A 38 10.03 -19.71 0.20
N ARG A 39 9.97 -20.48 1.29
CA ARG A 39 9.83 -21.94 1.22
C ARG A 39 8.55 -22.36 0.51
N GLY A 40 7.47 -21.58 0.68
CA GLY A 40 6.20 -21.81 -0.02
C GLY A 40 6.35 -21.54 -1.53
N THR A 41 6.83 -20.34 -1.89
CA THR A 41 7.00 -19.93 -3.30
C THR A 41 7.97 -20.83 -4.06
N LEU A 42 9.04 -21.29 -3.40
CA LEU A 42 10.05 -22.18 -3.99
C LEU A 42 9.66 -23.66 -3.92
N GLY A 43 8.49 -24.01 -3.34
CA GLY A 43 8.00 -25.38 -3.26
C GLY A 43 8.77 -26.30 -2.31
N VAL A 44 9.58 -25.73 -1.40
CA VAL A 44 10.37 -26.47 -0.40
C VAL A 44 9.48 -27.01 0.72
N ASP A 45 8.50 -26.21 1.14
CA ASP A 45 7.55 -26.57 2.21
C ASP A 45 6.13 -26.27 1.75
N LYS A 46 5.30 -27.30 1.61
CA LYS A 46 3.91 -27.19 1.17
C LYS A 46 2.98 -26.57 2.22
N ALA A 47 3.39 -26.55 3.50
CA ALA A 47 2.63 -25.92 4.57
C ALA A 47 2.97 -24.43 4.72
N ALA A 48 4.08 -23.96 4.14
CA ALA A 48 4.45 -22.55 4.17
C ALA A 48 3.51 -21.75 3.23
N PRO A 49 2.87 -20.66 3.72
CA PRO A 49 1.95 -19.88 2.91
C PRO A 49 2.71 -19.12 1.80
N VAL A 50 2.11 -19.07 0.61
CA VAL A 50 2.60 -18.27 -0.52
C VAL A 50 1.98 -16.87 -0.46
N GLY A 51 2.83 -15.84 -0.49
CA GLY A 51 2.42 -14.43 -0.41
C GLY A 51 2.92 -13.72 0.84
N PHE A 52 2.63 -12.43 0.93
CA PHE A 52 3.01 -11.61 2.10
C PHE A 52 2.20 -12.01 3.33
N LYS A 53 2.88 -12.21 4.46
CA LYS A 53 2.24 -12.48 5.76
C LYS A 53 1.81 -11.21 6.46
N ALA A 54 2.61 -10.15 6.29
CA ALA A 54 2.34 -8.83 6.81
C ALA A 54 3.00 -7.80 5.89
N ILE A 55 2.39 -6.62 5.81
CA ILE A 55 2.93 -5.44 5.14
C ILE A 55 2.81 -4.28 6.13
N ARG A 56 3.85 -3.45 6.20
CA ARG A 56 3.91 -2.24 7.04
C ARG A 56 4.26 -1.06 6.15
N LEU A 57 3.50 0.02 6.24
CA LEU A 57 3.73 1.27 5.52
C LEU A 57 4.06 2.37 6.54
N GLU A 58 5.26 2.92 6.43
CA GLU A 58 5.72 4.07 7.19
C GLU A 58 5.61 5.32 6.30
N VAL A 59 5.09 6.40 6.89
CA VAL A 59 4.86 7.67 6.21
C VAL A 59 5.47 8.79 7.05
N GLU A 60 6.44 9.48 6.49
CA GLU A 60 7.06 10.68 7.06
C GLU A 60 6.67 11.87 6.17
N LEU A 61 6.08 12.92 6.75
CA LEU A 61 5.66 14.12 6.03
C LEU A 61 6.33 15.36 6.63
N ASP A 62 6.75 16.29 5.78
CA ASP A 62 7.22 17.61 6.17
C ASP A 62 6.11 18.65 5.95
N THR A 63 5.50 19.09 7.04
CA THR A 63 4.38 20.05 7.07
C THR A 63 4.27 20.74 8.42
N ASP A 64 3.72 21.95 8.45
CA ASP A 64 3.39 22.68 9.68
C ASP A 64 1.91 22.57 10.06
N ALA A 65 1.16 21.68 9.38
CA ALA A 65 -0.24 21.45 9.71
C ALA A 65 -0.41 20.90 11.13
N ALA A 66 -1.48 21.34 11.79
CA ALA A 66 -1.84 20.84 13.12
C ALA A 66 -2.12 19.33 13.11
N ALA A 67 -1.86 18.67 14.24
CA ALA A 67 -1.90 17.21 14.36
C ALA A 67 -3.27 16.60 14.01
N ASP A 68 -4.36 17.30 14.29
CA ASP A 68 -5.72 16.91 13.93
C ASP A 68 -5.94 16.92 12.40
N ARG A 69 -5.39 17.91 11.71
CA ARG A 69 -5.42 17.99 10.24
C ARG A 69 -4.56 16.91 9.61
N VAL A 70 -3.39 16.62 10.16
CA VAL A 70 -2.53 15.51 9.71
C VAL A 70 -3.22 14.17 9.94
N ALA A 71 -3.86 13.97 11.09
CA ALA A 71 -4.64 12.76 11.35
C ALA A 71 -5.78 12.60 10.32
N LYS A 72 -6.48 13.69 9.97
CA LYS A 72 -7.53 13.65 8.96
C LYS A 72 -6.99 13.34 7.56
N LEU A 73 -5.83 13.92 7.20
CA LEU A 73 -5.13 13.62 5.96
C LEU A 73 -4.81 12.12 5.84
N MET A 74 -4.28 11.52 6.90
CA MET A 74 -3.95 10.09 6.93
C MET A 74 -5.20 9.21 6.85
N GLU A 75 -6.24 9.51 7.64
CA GLU A 75 -7.53 8.79 7.61
C GLU A 75 -8.12 8.75 6.19
N LEU A 76 -8.16 9.89 5.51
CA LEU A 76 -8.69 9.97 4.15
C LEU A 76 -7.77 9.29 3.13
N SER A 77 -6.46 9.39 3.33
CA SER A 77 -5.49 8.75 2.43
C SER A 77 -5.56 7.23 2.49
N GLU A 78 -5.71 6.64 3.67
CA GLU A 78 -5.96 5.20 3.83
C GLU A 78 -7.28 4.80 3.17
N ARG A 79 -8.34 5.59 3.36
CA ARG A 79 -9.66 5.34 2.78
C ARG A 79 -9.65 5.37 1.25
N TYR A 80 -8.88 6.25 0.64
CA TYR A 80 -8.89 6.47 -0.81
C TYR A 80 -7.72 5.81 -1.56
N CYS A 81 -6.71 5.30 -0.86
CA CYS A 81 -5.62 4.57 -1.49
C CYS A 81 -6.13 3.22 -2.03
N VAL A 82 -6.30 3.15 -3.35
CA VAL A 82 -6.87 1.97 -4.03
C VAL A 82 -6.05 0.71 -3.74
N VAL A 83 -4.72 0.80 -3.77
CA VAL A 83 -3.85 -0.35 -3.52
C VAL A 83 -3.95 -0.81 -2.07
N TYR A 84 -3.94 0.11 -1.10
CA TYR A 84 -4.12 -0.22 0.31
C TYR A 84 -5.47 -0.92 0.54
N GLN A 85 -6.56 -0.36 0.04
CA GLN A 85 -7.90 -0.95 0.17
C GLN A 85 -7.99 -2.33 -0.50
N THR A 86 -7.36 -2.51 -1.66
CA THR A 86 -7.32 -3.80 -2.35
C THR A 86 -6.56 -4.86 -1.54
N LEU A 87 -5.45 -4.48 -0.92
CA LEU A 87 -4.64 -5.38 -0.09
C LEU A 87 -5.35 -5.77 1.21
N CYS A 88 -6.04 -4.82 1.87
CA CYS A 88 -6.75 -5.07 3.12
C CYS A 88 -8.07 -5.83 2.92
N GLY A 89 -8.83 -5.50 1.88
CA GLY A 89 -10.15 -6.11 1.62
C GLY A 89 -10.08 -7.41 0.81
N GLY A 90 -9.06 -7.53 -0.06
CA GLY A 90 -9.04 -8.57 -1.08
C GLY A 90 -10.09 -8.32 -2.17
N VAL A 91 -9.80 -8.76 -3.40
CA VAL A 91 -10.76 -8.74 -4.51
C VAL A 91 -10.72 -10.09 -5.22
N PRO A 92 -11.84 -10.56 -5.80
CA PRO A 92 -11.83 -11.77 -6.63
C PRO A 92 -10.88 -11.60 -7.82
N VAL A 93 -10.02 -12.59 -8.04
CA VAL A 93 -9.10 -12.64 -9.19
C VAL A 93 -9.42 -13.89 -10.00
N ALA A 94 -9.82 -13.72 -11.25
CA ALA A 94 -10.09 -14.82 -12.17
C ALA A 94 -8.90 -15.02 -13.13
N VAL A 95 -8.54 -16.27 -13.40
CA VAL A 95 -7.49 -16.64 -14.35
C VAL A 95 -8.13 -17.39 -15.52
N ALA A 96 -7.92 -16.91 -16.74
CA ALA A 96 -8.31 -17.58 -17.97
C ALA A 96 -7.07 -18.11 -18.70
N HIS A 97 -7.19 -19.26 -19.36
CA HIS A 97 -6.12 -19.84 -20.17
C HIS A 97 -6.66 -20.41 -21.48
N THR A 98 -5.87 -20.28 -22.54
CA THR A 98 -6.10 -20.89 -23.84
C THR A 98 -4.86 -21.70 -24.21
N ILE A 99 -5.06 -22.94 -24.64
CA ILE A 99 -3.98 -23.81 -25.10
C ILE A 99 -4.09 -23.93 -26.62
N THR A 100 -3.05 -23.48 -27.33
CA THR A 100 -2.90 -23.64 -28.78
C THR A 100 -1.82 -24.69 -29.04
N SER A 101 -2.15 -25.77 -29.75
CA SER A 101 -1.19 -26.80 -30.21
C SER A 101 -0.57 -26.43 -31.55
#